data_AF-A0A1V6D9B9-F1
#
_entry.id   AF-A0A1V6D9B9-F1
#
_cell.length_a   1.000
_cell.length_b   1.000
_cell.length_c   1.000
_cell.angle_alpha   90.00
_cell.angle_beta   90.00
_cell.angle_gamma   90.00
#
_symmetry.space_group_name_H-M   'P 1'
#
loop_
_entity.id
_entity.type
_entity.pdbx_description
1 polymer ?
#
loop_
_entity_poly.entity_id
_entity_poly.type
_entity_poly.pdbx_seq_one_letter_code
_entity_poly.pdbx_strand_id
1 'polypeptide(L)'
;MNNQQKRPDKPVVPQYQYKIASVADSWQADGVEREMRRSFGAAGITFLSIGRGGDKREVMMDSGTVPLADEQVDRARTAAAAAKKKLGLAAE
;
A
#
# COMPACT_ATOMS: atom_id res chain seq x y z
N MET A 1 7.18 -0.13 38.01
CA MET A 1 6.23 0.68 37.22
C MET A 1 7.04 1.45 36.20
N ASN A 2 7.07 1.04 34.93
CA ASN A 2 7.83 1.73 33.88
C ASN A 2 6.90 2.74 33.19
N ASN A 3 7.02 4.01 33.58
CA ASN A 3 6.47 5.14 32.84
C ASN A 3 7.20 5.23 31.50
N GLN A 4 6.65 4.59 30.46
CA GLN A 4 7.00 4.94 29.10
C GLN A 4 6.66 6.42 28.91
N GLN A 5 7.70 7.24 28.85
CA GLN A 5 7.62 8.64 28.46
C GLN A 5 6.86 8.75 27.14
N LYS A 6 5.58 9.12 27.21
CA LYS A 6 4.89 9.80 26.11
C LYS A 6 5.73 11.04 25.80
N ARG A 7 6.58 10.98 24.77
CA ARG A 7 7.26 12.15 24.21
C ARG A 7 6.17 13.12 23.72
N PRO A 8 5.94 14.29 24.34
CA PRO A 8 4.85 15.18 23.95
C PRO A 8 5.23 16.19 22.86
N ASP A 9 6.47 16.23 22.37
CA ASP A 9 6.99 17.36 21.58
C ASP A 9 7.24 17.07 20.09
N LYS A 10 6.56 16.09 19.49
CA LYS A 10 6.57 15.94 18.03
C LYS A 10 5.19 16.23 17.46
N PRO A 11 5.05 17.18 16.51
CA PRO A 11 3.78 17.37 15.82
C PRO A 11 3.38 16.04 15.18
N VAL A 12 2.11 15.66 15.34
CA VAL A 12 1.55 14.50 14.64
C VAL A 12 1.56 14.85 13.16
N VAL A 13 2.50 14.26 12.43
CA VAL A 13 2.54 14.38 10.98
C VAL A 13 1.57 13.35 10.42
N PRO A 14 0.51 13.75 9.69
CA PRO A 14 -0.42 12.80 9.09
C PRO A 14 0.35 11.95 8.06
N GLN A 15 0.11 10.64 8.10
CA GLN A 15 0.58 9.71 7.09
C GLN A 15 -0.61 9.25 6.26
N TYR A 16 -0.48 9.34 4.94
CA TYR A 16 -1.53 8.97 4.00
C TYR A 16 -1.22 7.61 3.37
N GLN A 17 -2.12 6.66 3.62
CA GLN A 17 -2.04 5.30 3.10
C GLN A 17 -3.34 4.94 2.38
N TYR A 18 -3.22 4.36 1.20
CA TYR A 18 -4.33 4.07 0.30
C TYR A 18 -4.31 2.59 -0.05
N LYS A 19 -5.42 1.89 0.20
CA LYS A 19 -5.56 0.52 -0.28
C LYS A 19 -5.70 0.50 -1.80
N ILE A 20 -4.81 -0.26 -2.45
CA ILE A 20 -4.79 -0.42 -3.91
C ILE A 20 -5.16 -1.84 -4.37
N ALA A 21 -4.95 -2.86 -3.53
CA ALA A 21 -5.38 -4.23 -3.80
C ALA A 21 -5.65 -5.02 -2.52
N SER A 22 -6.46 -6.07 -2.66
CA SER A 22 -6.66 -7.11 -1.65
C SER A 22 -6.43 -8.48 -2.29
N VAL A 23 -5.74 -9.36 -1.55
CA VAL A 23 -5.31 -10.69 -1.98
C VAL A 23 -5.41 -11.67 -0.82
N ALA A 24 -5.42 -12.97 -1.10
CA ALA A 24 -5.70 -13.99 -0.10
C ALA A 24 -4.58 -14.13 0.95
N ASP A 25 -3.32 -14.00 0.54
CA ASP A 25 -2.16 -14.32 1.38
C ASP A 25 -0.97 -13.39 1.13
N SER A 26 0.06 -13.53 1.98
CA SER A 26 1.23 -12.66 1.94
C SER A 26 2.05 -12.84 0.66
N TRP A 27 2.15 -14.06 0.14
CA TRP A 27 2.94 -14.35 -1.06
C TRP A 27 2.32 -13.69 -2.30
N GLN A 28 0.99 -13.71 -2.40
CA GLN A 28 0.26 -12.95 -3.42
C GLN A 28 0.48 -11.44 -3.28
N ALA A 29 0.49 -10.93 -2.05
CA ALA A 29 0.70 -9.51 -1.77
C ALA A 29 2.11 -9.06 -2.17
N ASP A 30 3.13 -9.84 -1.82
CA ASP A 30 4.53 -9.63 -2.23
C ASP A 30 4.68 -9.64 -3.76
N GLY A 31 3.96 -10.54 -4.44
CA GLY A 31 3.93 -10.60 -5.91
C GLY A 31 3.37 -9.34 -6.54
N VAL A 32 2.21 -8.88 -6.07
CA VAL A 32 1.57 -7.64 -6.53
C VAL A 32 2.43 -6.42 -6.22
N GLU A 33 2.98 -6.34 -5.01
CA GLU A 33 3.89 -5.27 -4.58
C GLU A 33 5.10 -5.18 -5.51
N ARG A 34 5.74 -6.31 -5.84
CA ARG A 34 6.90 -6.37 -6.73
C ARG A 34 6.59 -5.86 -8.13
N GLU A 35 5.47 -6.28 -8.71
CA GLU A 35 5.05 -5.81 -10.04
C GLU A 35 4.68 -4.33 -10.03
N MET A 36 4.05 -3.85 -8.95
CA MET A 36 3.74 -2.44 -8.75
C MET A 36 5.01 -1.59 -8.59
N ARG A 37 6.01 -2.05 -7.81
CA ARG A 37 7.31 -1.39 -7.71
C ARG A 37 8.03 -1.31 -9.06
N ARG A 38 7.89 -2.32 -9.91
CA ARG A 38 8.44 -2.27 -11.29
C ARG A 38 7.73 -1.24 -12.15
N SER A 39 6.41 -1.14 -12.02
CA SER A 39 5.58 -0.26 -12.85
C SER A 39 5.63 1.22 -12.41
N PHE A 40 5.77 1.47 -11.10
CA PHE A 40 5.73 2.81 -10.51
C PHE A 40 7.02 3.24 -9.79
N GLY A 41 8.05 2.38 -9.74
CA GLY A 41 9.34 2.74 -9.14
C GLY A 41 9.98 3.95 -9.83
N ALA A 42 9.76 4.12 -11.14
CA ALA A 42 10.18 5.30 -11.89
C ALA A 42 9.27 6.53 -11.66
N ALA A 43 8.03 6.32 -11.21
CA ALA A 43 7.07 7.39 -10.93
C ALA A 43 7.24 8.01 -9.52
N GLY A 44 8.26 7.59 -8.77
CA GLY A 44 8.50 8.09 -7.41
C GLY A 44 7.49 7.61 -6.37
N ILE A 45 6.71 6.57 -6.69
CA ILE A 45 5.80 5.93 -5.72
C ILE A 45 6.61 4.89 -4.95
N THR A 46 7.20 5.33 -3.85
CA THR A 46 8.27 4.58 -3.16
C THR A 46 7.77 3.62 -2.10
N PHE A 47 6.51 3.74 -1.67
CA PHE A 47 6.06 3.15 -0.42
C PHE A 47 4.84 2.27 -0.66
N LEU A 48 5.06 1.01 -0.99
CA LEU A 48 4.02 -0.01 -0.91
C LEU A 48 4.22 -0.77 0.39
N SER A 49 3.15 -0.91 1.19
CA SER A 49 3.15 -1.70 2.42
C SER A 49 2.09 -2.79 2.35
N ILE A 50 2.36 -3.92 3.01
CA ILE A 50 1.40 -5.03 3.07
C ILE A 50 0.69 -4.95 4.43
N GLY A 51 -0.57 -4.54 4.41
CA GLY A 51 -1.48 -4.52 5.55
C GLY A 51 -2.23 -5.84 5.73
N ARG A 52 -3.00 -5.92 6.82
CA ARG A 52 -3.93 -7.03 7.08
C ARG A 52 -5.35 -6.47 7.17
N GLY A 53 -6.24 -6.96 6.31
CA GLY A 53 -7.66 -6.62 6.28
C GLY A 53 -8.51 -7.86 6.49
N GLY A 54 -8.79 -8.19 7.76
CA GLY A 54 -9.45 -9.46 8.12
C GLY A 54 -8.60 -10.68 7.78
N ASP A 55 -9.16 -11.58 6.96
CA ASP A 55 -8.50 -12.79 6.46
C ASP A 55 -7.63 -12.54 5.23
N LYS A 56 -7.69 -11.33 4.66
CA LYS A 56 -6.95 -10.96 3.45
C LYS A 56 -5.70 -10.14 3.78
N ARG A 57 -4.78 -10.13 2.83
CA ARG A 57 -3.67 -9.17 2.79
C ARG A 57 -4.03 -8.00 1.89
N GLU A 58 -3.69 -6.81 2.35
CA GLU A 58 -3.96 -5.58 1.62
C GLU A 58 -2.65 -5.00 1.14
N VAL A 59 -2.56 -4.71 -0.16
CA VAL A 59 -1.44 -3.93 -0.70
C VAL A 59 -1.86 -2.48 -0.60
N MET A 60 -1.07 -1.72 0.16
CA MET A 60 -1.28 -0.32 0.46
C MET A 60 -0.23 0.50 -0.27
N MET A 61 -0.60 1.70 -0.67
CA MET A 61 0.29 2.72 -1.22
C MET A 61 0.37 3.87 -0.23
N ASP A 62 1.58 4.27 0.12
CA ASP A 62 1.90 5.31 1.06
C ASP A 62 2.52 6.49 0.30
N SER A 63 2.02 7.69 0.58
CA SER A 63 2.51 8.93 -0.03
C SER A 63 3.19 9.84 0.99
N GLY A 64 3.56 9.28 2.15
CA GLY A 64 4.09 10.01 3.29
C GLY A 64 3.09 11.05 3.78
N THR A 65 3.50 12.31 3.73
CA THR A 65 2.80 13.44 4.36
C THR A 65 1.94 14.25 3.39
N VAL A 66 1.93 13.86 2.11
CA VAL A 66 1.22 14.57 1.05
C VAL A 66 0.05 13.71 0.59
N PRO A 67 -1.21 14.20 0.63
CA PRO A 67 -2.33 13.45 0.07
C PRO A 67 -2.20 13.35 -1.44
N LEU A 68 -2.63 12.22 -2.00
CA LEU A 68 -2.64 12.03 -3.45
C LEU A 68 -3.98 12.46 -4.03
N ALA A 69 -3.95 12.92 -5.28
CA ALA A 69 -5.17 13.13 -6.02
C ALA A 69 -5.87 11.78 -6.27
N ASP A 70 -7.20 11.75 -6.24
CA ASP A 70 -7.99 10.54 -6.44
C ASP A 70 -7.61 9.80 -7.73
N GLU A 71 -7.33 10.55 -8.81
CA GLU A 71 -6.89 9.98 -10.09
C GLU A 71 -5.58 9.18 -9.96
N GLN A 72 -4.64 9.60 -9.12
CA GLN A 72 -3.39 8.85 -8.89
C GLN A 72 -3.67 7.56 -8.13
N VAL A 73 -4.58 7.60 -7.14
CA VAL A 73 -5.01 6.41 -6.39
C VAL A 73 -5.73 5.42 -7.32
N ASP A 74 -6.59 5.90 -8.21
CA ASP A 74 -7.32 5.05 -9.16
C ASP A 74 -6.41 4.45 -10.25
N ARG A 75 -5.42 5.21 -10.74
CA ARG A 75 -4.37 4.67 -11.61
C ARG A 75 -3.59 3.55 -10.91
N ALA A 76 -3.26 3.73 -9.64
CA ALA A 76 -2.57 2.70 -8.86
C ALA A 76 -3.45 1.45 -8.66
N ARG A 77 -4.74 1.61 -8.34
CA ARG A 77 -5.70 0.50 -8.24
C ARG A 77 -5.84 -0.26 -9.56
N THR A 78 -5.94 0.46 -10.68
CA THR A 78 -6.04 -0.13 -12.02
C THR A 78 -4.79 -0.96 -12.35
N ALA A 79 -3.62 -0.42 -12.05
CA ALA A 79 -2.38 -1.14 -12.27
C ALA A 79 -2.20 -2.33 -11.32
N ALA A 80 -2.65 -2.22 -10.07
CA ALA A 80 -2.64 -3.33 -9.12
C ALA A 80 -3.57 -4.47 -9.58
N ALA A 81 -4.74 -4.14 -10.15
CA ALA A 81 -5.62 -5.11 -10.78
C ALA A 81 -4.96 -5.78 -12.00
N ALA A 82 -4.25 -5.02 -12.83
CA ALA A 82 -3.48 -5.57 -13.96
C ALA A 82 -2.34 -6.49 -13.48
N ALA A 83 -1.65 -6.14 -12.39
CA ALA A 83 -0.64 -6.97 -11.75
C ALA A 83 -1.24 -8.28 -11.23
N LYS A 84 -2.39 -8.23 -10.54
CA LYS A 84 -3.13 -9.43 -10.11
C LYS A 84 -3.44 -10.35 -11.29
N LYS A 85 -3.96 -9.79 -12.39
CA LYS A 85 -4.27 -10.55 -13.62
C LYS A 85 -3.02 -11.20 -14.22
N LYS A 86 -1.90 -10.48 -14.29
CA LYS A 86 -0.62 -10.99 -14.81
C LYS A 86 -0.08 -12.15 -13.98
N LEU A 87 -0.30 -12.11 -12.66
CA LEU A 87 0.11 -13.14 -11.72
C LEU A 87 -0.88 -14.33 -11.63
N GLY A 88 -1.98 -14.30 -12.40
CA GLY A 88 -3.01 -15.34 -12.35
C GLY A 88 -3.82 -15.36 -11.05
N LEU A 89 -3.82 -14.25 -10.30
CA LEU A 89 -4.56 -14.13 -9.05
C LEU A 89 -6.03 -13.85 -9.33
N ALA A 90 -6.92 -14.52 -8.59
CA ALA A 90 -8.35 -14.31 -8.72
C ALA A 90 -8.72 -12.83 -8.46
N ALA A 91 -9.56 -12.29 -9.34
CA ALA A 91 -10.28 -11.05 -9.07
C ALA A 91 -11.38 -11.38 -8.06
N GLU A 92 -11.07 -11.25 -6.78
CA GLU A 92 -12.09 -11.24 -5.71
C GLU A 92 -12.96 -9.99 -5.80
#